data_AF-A0A7C2YEU0-F1
#
_entry.id   AF-A0A7C2YEU0-F1
#
_cell.length_a   1.000
_cell.length_b   1.000
_cell.length_c   1.000
_cell.angle_alpha   90.00
_cell.angle_beta   90.00
_cell.angle_gamma   90.00
#
_symmetry.space_group_name_H-M   'P 1'
#
loop_
_entity.id
_entity.type
_entity.pdbx_description
1 polymer ?
#
loop_
_entity_poly.entity_id
_entity_poly.type
_entity_poly.pdbx_seq_one_letter_code
_entity_poly.pdbx_strand_id
1 'polypeptide(L)'
;MVAYAARGLVPEDEAVLRRFVEQGGTVTASRFPPSCRIGSSYYIPARTPLEEVSPLVRSRRRFIVPGGWHEDDLLLTPLEFEGQILGAISVDDPRDGSRPTPATLHALAELARMAVASLRGAERTRRFDPDQSLFRVLAEHCMAGLLVTEGDRLSYANGRVVDLFGYSREELLALCPWWQLIHPDERAAVLRPTGELQRAGVRARGVRKDASTVWLLVRTYPLQCLDRQAHLVDLLDISEQVQTEALLREKAMHDPLTGLFNRHYFDETIHTELKRSQRYKRSFTLLLTDLRGFKRVNDQLGHARGDEVLRSIAQLIRQTLRESDWVVRYGGDEFLIVLPETANPVDVVVQRLQTTLDLWSREHLPEVPIAIDAGWAVWTPDRPYTIRELLEEADAQLYAEKKRQGLRL
;
A
#
# COMPACT_ATOMS: atom_id res chain seq x y z
N MET A 1 -1.62 39.96 -13.42
CA MET A 1 -1.05 41.25 -13.90
C MET A 1 -1.28 41.30 -15.40
N VAL A 2 -2.03 42.27 -15.92
CA VAL A 2 -2.29 42.40 -17.36
C VAL A 2 -0.98 42.84 -18.03
N ALA A 3 -0.47 42.06 -18.97
CA ALA A 3 0.76 42.40 -19.68
C ALA A 3 0.45 43.43 -20.78
N TYR A 4 0.97 44.64 -20.64
CA TYR A 4 0.90 45.70 -21.66
C TYR A 4 2.29 45.94 -22.25
N ALA A 5 2.36 46.02 -23.57
CA ALA A 5 3.57 46.40 -24.29
C ALA A 5 3.19 47.28 -25.49
N ALA A 6 3.95 48.35 -25.71
CA ALA A 6 3.79 49.25 -26.84
C ALA A 6 5.16 49.63 -27.41
N ARG A 7 5.20 49.98 -28.70
CA ARG A 7 6.40 50.46 -29.38
C ARG A 7 6.01 51.43 -30.49
N GLY A 8 6.71 52.57 -30.57
CA GLY A 8 6.55 53.52 -31.68
C GLY A 8 5.25 54.33 -31.66
N LEU A 9 4.52 54.33 -30.54
CA LEU A 9 3.38 55.21 -30.31
C LEU A 9 3.84 56.53 -29.71
N VAL A 10 3.10 57.61 -29.99
CA VAL A 10 3.27 58.86 -29.26
C VAL A 10 2.63 58.75 -27.87
N PRO A 11 3.09 59.52 -26.86
CA PRO A 11 2.67 59.35 -25.47
C PRO A 11 1.15 59.45 -25.26
N GLU A 12 0.45 60.29 -26.03
CA GLU A 12 -1.01 60.44 -25.91
C GLU A 12 -1.75 59.18 -26.34
N ASP A 13 -1.33 58.57 -27.46
CA ASP A 13 -1.98 57.38 -28.01
C ASP A 13 -1.69 56.15 -27.11
N GLU A 14 -0.48 56.03 -26.59
CA GLU A 14 -0.13 55.00 -25.60
C GLU A 14 -0.94 55.14 -24.32
N ALA A 15 -1.17 56.37 -23.82
CA ALA A 15 -1.99 56.59 -22.64
C ALA A 15 -3.45 56.15 -22.83
N VAL A 16 -4.02 56.37 -24.01
CA VAL A 16 -5.38 55.91 -24.35
C VAL A 16 -5.46 54.39 -24.35
N LEU A 17 -4.50 53.71 -25.02
CA LEU A 17 -4.48 52.24 -25.08
C LEU A 17 -4.22 51.62 -23.71
N ARG A 18 -3.27 52.17 -22.94
CA ARG A 18 -2.98 51.68 -21.59
C ARG A 18 -4.20 51.80 -20.69
N ARG A 19 -4.90 52.94 -20.71
CA ARG A 19 -6.12 53.14 -19.92
C ARG A 19 -7.21 52.14 -20.30
N PHE A 20 -7.40 51.87 -21.60
CA PHE A 20 -8.35 50.86 -22.06
C PHE A 20 -8.02 49.46 -21.50
N VAL A 21 -6.74 49.07 -21.52
CA VAL A 21 -6.27 47.77 -21.01
C VAL A 21 -6.39 47.68 -19.48
N GLU A 22 -5.99 48.73 -18.76
CA GLU A 22 -6.06 48.80 -17.28
C GLU A 22 -7.50 48.77 -16.76
N GLN A 23 -8.45 49.35 -17.51
CA GLN A 23 -9.88 49.33 -17.19
C GLN A 23 -10.57 48.01 -17.57
N GLY A 24 -9.82 47.00 -18.04
CA GLY A 24 -10.36 45.70 -18.42
C GLY A 24 -11.16 45.73 -19.73
N GLY A 25 -10.81 46.62 -20.65
CA GLY A 25 -11.47 46.73 -21.94
C GLY A 25 -11.51 45.39 -22.69
N THR A 26 -12.71 44.91 -23.01
CA THR A 26 -12.93 43.65 -23.70
C THR A 26 -13.26 43.87 -25.18
N VAL A 27 -12.74 43.00 -26.05
CA VAL A 27 -13.20 42.92 -27.44
C VAL A 27 -14.42 41.99 -27.47
N THR A 28 -15.60 42.57 -27.63
CA THR A 28 -16.87 41.83 -27.72
C THR A 28 -17.20 41.48 -29.17
N ALA A 29 -18.10 40.50 -29.35
CA ALA A 29 -18.61 40.13 -30.67
C ALA A 29 -19.32 41.30 -31.40
N SER A 30 -19.84 42.29 -30.67
CA SER A 30 -20.47 43.49 -31.25
C SER A 30 -19.53 44.32 -32.12
N ARG A 31 -18.21 44.17 -31.96
CA ARG A 31 -17.20 44.82 -32.82
C ARG A 31 -17.03 44.20 -34.20
N PHE A 32 -17.67 43.07 -34.48
CA PHE A 32 -17.54 42.34 -35.75
C PHE A 32 -18.89 42.25 -36.49
N PRO A 33 -19.42 43.38 -37.01
CA PRO A 33 -20.70 43.40 -37.69
C PRO A 33 -20.64 42.60 -39.01
N PRO A 34 -21.53 41.61 -39.23
CA PRO A 34 -21.50 40.77 -40.43
C PRO A 34 -21.60 41.55 -41.75
N SER A 35 -22.27 42.72 -41.74
CA SER A 35 -22.43 43.60 -42.90
C SER A 35 -21.11 44.22 -43.39
N CYS A 36 -20.07 44.25 -42.54
CA CYS A 36 -18.76 44.85 -42.83
C CYS A 36 -17.69 43.79 -43.12
N ARG A 37 -18.08 42.52 -43.26
CA ARG A 37 -17.15 41.41 -43.41
C ARG A 37 -16.53 41.38 -44.81
N ILE A 38 -15.21 41.30 -44.88
CA ILE A 38 -14.43 41.07 -46.09
C ILE A 38 -13.52 39.86 -45.83
N GLY A 39 -13.91 38.69 -46.33
CA GLY A 39 -13.22 37.43 -46.05
C GLY A 39 -13.30 37.05 -44.58
N SER A 40 -12.14 36.92 -43.91
CA SER A 40 -12.04 36.68 -42.46
C SER A 40 -11.86 37.95 -41.64
N SER A 41 -11.82 39.13 -42.26
CA SER A 41 -11.62 40.43 -41.60
C SER A 41 -12.87 41.30 -41.73
N TYR A 42 -12.90 42.41 -41.02
CA TYR A 42 -14.02 43.34 -40.94
C TYR A 42 -13.51 44.75 -41.19
N TYR A 43 -13.95 45.37 -42.28
CA TYR A 43 -13.64 46.76 -42.59
C TYR A 43 -14.89 47.61 -42.35
N ILE A 44 -14.77 48.54 -41.41
CA ILE A 44 -15.88 49.36 -40.91
C ILE A 44 -15.61 50.79 -41.38
N PRO A 45 -16.35 51.28 -42.39
CA PRO A 45 -16.16 52.63 -42.91
C PRO A 45 -16.60 53.69 -41.90
N ALA A 46 -15.98 54.87 -41.99
CA ALA A 46 -16.40 56.05 -41.27
C ALA A 46 -17.88 56.35 -41.49
N ARG A 47 -18.57 56.75 -40.41
CA ARG A 47 -20.01 57.06 -40.35
C ARG A 47 -20.94 55.84 -40.45
N THR A 48 -20.42 54.63 -40.28
CA THR A 48 -21.28 53.48 -40.00
C THR A 48 -21.96 53.71 -38.64
N PRO A 49 -23.31 53.64 -38.52
CA PRO A 49 -24.04 53.98 -37.30
C PRO A 49 -23.92 52.88 -36.24
N LEU A 50 -22.71 52.67 -35.74
CA LEU A 50 -22.38 51.69 -34.69
C LEU A 50 -21.79 52.47 -33.52
N GLU A 51 -22.61 52.78 -32.51
CA GLU A 51 -22.23 53.59 -31.34
C GLU A 51 -21.05 53.00 -30.54
N GLU A 52 -20.77 51.69 -30.69
CA GLU A 52 -19.76 50.97 -29.92
C GLU A 52 -18.45 50.68 -30.68
N VAL A 53 -18.36 51.03 -31.97
CA VAL A 53 -17.25 50.61 -32.82
C VAL A 53 -16.52 51.83 -33.38
N SER A 54 -15.51 52.28 -32.63
CA SER A 54 -14.62 53.37 -33.03
C SER A 54 -13.17 53.00 -32.78
N PRO A 55 -12.23 53.50 -33.61
CA PRO A 55 -10.81 53.28 -33.38
C PRO A 55 -10.38 53.93 -32.06
N LEU A 56 -9.61 53.20 -31.25
CA LEU A 56 -9.03 53.71 -30.00
C LEU A 56 -7.95 54.77 -30.28
N VAL A 57 -7.26 54.64 -31.41
CA VAL A 57 -6.27 55.60 -31.92
C VAL A 57 -6.65 55.92 -33.35
N ARG A 58 -6.96 57.19 -33.64
CA ARG A 58 -7.36 57.63 -34.98
C ARG A 58 -6.15 57.84 -35.87
N SER A 59 -6.31 57.63 -37.18
CA SER A 59 -5.26 58.00 -38.14
C SER A 59 -5.07 59.52 -38.12
N ARG A 60 -3.81 59.96 -38.11
CA ARG A 60 -3.44 61.38 -38.24
C ARG A 60 -3.13 61.77 -39.69
N ARG A 61 -3.20 60.82 -40.64
CA ARG A 61 -2.91 61.07 -42.06
C ARG A 61 -4.17 61.51 -42.78
N ARG A 62 -4.06 62.57 -43.57
CA ARG A 62 -5.14 63.01 -44.48
C ARG A 62 -4.88 62.45 -45.86
N PHE A 63 -5.72 61.50 -46.28
CA PHE A 63 -5.66 60.94 -47.63
C PHE A 63 -6.63 61.71 -48.54
N ILE A 64 -6.10 62.46 -49.48
CA ILE A 64 -6.88 63.23 -50.46
C ILE A 64 -7.08 62.38 -51.71
N VAL A 65 -7.71 61.22 -51.55
CA VAL A 65 -8.06 60.31 -52.65
C VAL A 65 -9.56 60.01 -52.57
N PRO A 66 -10.35 60.17 -53.66
CA PRO A 66 -11.76 59.82 -53.65
C PRO A 66 -11.96 58.35 -53.27
N GLY A 67 -12.71 58.09 -52.19
CA GLY A 67 -12.93 56.73 -51.68
C GLY A 67 -11.73 56.12 -50.94
N GLY A 68 -10.75 56.93 -50.52
CA GLY A 68 -9.64 56.49 -49.68
C GLY A 68 -10.03 56.20 -48.23
N TRP A 69 -9.02 55.81 -47.45
CA TRP A 69 -9.12 55.55 -46.01
C TRP A 69 -9.46 56.84 -45.24
N HIS A 70 -10.45 56.76 -44.35
CA HIS A 70 -10.85 57.85 -43.46
C HIS A 70 -10.25 57.69 -42.06
N GLU A 71 -10.09 58.79 -41.31
CA GLU A 71 -9.50 58.75 -39.95
C GLU A 71 -10.30 57.93 -38.92
N ASP A 72 -11.58 57.70 -39.22
CA ASP A 72 -12.53 56.91 -38.43
C ASP A 72 -12.80 55.53 -39.04
N ASP A 73 -12.14 55.17 -40.14
CA ASP A 73 -12.19 53.81 -40.66
C ASP A 73 -11.48 52.85 -39.68
N LEU A 74 -12.01 51.62 -39.58
CA LEU A 74 -11.46 50.59 -38.71
C LEU A 74 -11.34 49.26 -39.46
N LEU A 75 -10.18 48.62 -39.36
CA LEU A 75 -9.97 47.27 -39.90
C LEU A 75 -9.60 46.31 -38.77
N LEU A 76 -10.50 45.34 -38.53
CA LEU A 76 -10.34 44.30 -37.52
C LEU A 76 -10.21 42.93 -38.16
N THR A 77 -9.29 42.12 -37.64
CA THR A 77 -9.22 40.69 -37.95
C THR A 77 -9.35 39.90 -36.64
N PRO A 78 -10.41 39.09 -36.46
CA PRO A 78 -10.61 38.32 -35.24
C PRO A 78 -9.56 37.20 -35.13
N LEU A 79 -9.13 36.95 -33.91
CA LEU A 79 -8.41 35.74 -33.52
C LEU A 79 -9.46 34.69 -33.12
N GLU A 80 -10.07 34.06 -34.12
CA GLU A 80 -11.17 33.11 -33.92
C GLU A 80 -10.67 31.67 -33.83
N PHE A 81 -11.23 30.90 -32.89
CA PHE A 81 -10.99 29.47 -32.74
C PHE A 81 -12.27 28.77 -32.26
N GLU A 82 -12.72 27.74 -32.96
CA GLU A 82 -13.92 26.94 -32.61
C GLU A 82 -15.16 27.81 -32.30
N GLY A 83 -15.36 28.89 -33.06
CA GLY A 83 -16.49 29.82 -32.90
C GLY A 83 -16.36 30.81 -31.74
N GLN A 84 -15.21 30.85 -31.06
CA GLN A 84 -14.89 31.85 -30.02
C GLN A 84 -13.85 32.85 -30.51
N ILE A 85 -14.06 34.13 -30.20
CA ILE A 85 -13.11 35.21 -30.48
C ILE A 85 -12.18 35.37 -29.27
N LEU A 86 -10.92 34.97 -29.43
CA LEU A 86 -9.88 35.08 -28.40
C LEU A 86 -9.30 36.50 -28.30
N GLY A 87 -9.51 37.31 -29.33
CA GLY A 87 -9.01 38.68 -29.44
C GLY A 87 -9.16 39.22 -30.86
N ALA A 88 -8.51 40.35 -31.16
CA ALA A 88 -8.48 40.90 -32.52
C ALA A 88 -7.12 41.52 -32.82
N ILE A 89 -6.77 41.55 -34.10
CA ILE A 89 -5.72 42.40 -34.65
C ILE A 89 -6.40 43.60 -35.31
N SER A 90 -6.05 44.81 -34.88
CA SER A 90 -6.42 46.06 -35.56
C SER A 90 -5.25 46.53 -36.40
N VAL A 91 -5.48 46.82 -37.69
CA VAL A 91 -4.45 47.37 -38.59
C VAL A 91 -5.03 48.55 -39.33
N ASP A 92 -4.69 49.75 -38.86
CA ASP A 92 -5.24 51.00 -39.37
C ASP A 92 -4.11 51.86 -39.99
N ASP A 93 -4.47 52.98 -40.63
CA ASP A 93 -3.53 53.94 -41.24
C ASP A 93 -2.68 53.37 -42.43
N PRO A 94 -3.32 52.90 -43.53
CA PRO A 94 -2.61 52.34 -44.67
C PRO A 94 -1.72 53.38 -45.35
N ARG A 95 -0.46 53.00 -45.69
CA ARG A 95 0.53 53.93 -46.25
C ARG A 95 0.10 54.59 -47.57
N ASP A 96 -0.62 53.85 -48.40
CA ASP A 96 -1.12 54.30 -49.70
C ASP A 96 -2.52 54.95 -49.62
N GLY A 97 -3.13 55.00 -48.42
CA GLY A 97 -4.47 55.52 -48.22
C GLY A 97 -5.58 54.69 -48.84
N SER A 98 -5.29 53.48 -49.32
CA SER A 98 -6.28 52.63 -49.98
C SER A 98 -7.18 51.92 -48.97
N ARG A 99 -8.42 51.63 -49.38
CA ARG A 99 -9.32 50.76 -48.62
C ARG A 99 -8.95 49.29 -48.84
N PRO A 100 -9.16 48.42 -47.84
CA PRO A 100 -8.78 47.02 -47.94
C PRO A 100 -9.61 46.29 -49.01
N THR A 101 -8.94 45.39 -49.72
CA THR A 101 -9.55 44.44 -50.64
C THR A 101 -9.34 43.01 -50.14
N PRO A 102 -10.09 42.01 -50.63
CA PRO A 102 -9.85 40.61 -50.25
C PRO A 102 -8.40 40.17 -50.46
N ALA A 103 -7.74 40.66 -51.52
CA ALA A 103 -6.34 40.33 -51.82
C ALA A 103 -5.37 40.91 -50.78
N THR A 104 -5.56 42.16 -50.36
CA THR A 104 -4.68 42.81 -49.36
C THR A 104 -4.86 42.22 -47.96
N LEU A 105 -6.02 41.62 -47.67
CA LEU A 105 -6.33 41.05 -46.36
C LEU A 105 -5.83 39.62 -46.17
N HIS A 106 -5.40 38.92 -47.23
CA HIS A 106 -4.96 37.54 -47.14
C HIS A 106 -3.78 37.37 -46.16
N ALA A 107 -2.79 38.25 -46.22
CA ALA A 107 -1.63 38.22 -45.31
C ALA A 107 -2.03 38.43 -43.85
N LEU A 108 -2.99 39.33 -43.60
CA LEU A 108 -3.48 39.62 -42.25
C LEU A 108 -4.26 38.42 -41.67
N ALA A 109 -5.01 37.71 -42.51
CA ALA A 109 -5.71 36.48 -42.13
C ALA A 109 -4.74 35.35 -41.74
N GLU A 110 -3.62 35.19 -42.45
CA GLU A 110 -2.59 34.21 -42.07
C GLU A 110 -1.90 34.56 -40.76
N LEU A 111 -1.58 35.84 -40.53
CA LEU A 111 -1.03 36.29 -39.25
C LEU A 111 -1.98 36.01 -38.09
N ALA A 112 -3.28 36.23 -38.26
CA ALA A 112 -4.29 35.89 -37.26
C ALA A 112 -4.30 34.39 -36.93
N ARG A 113 -4.23 33.51 -37.96
CA ARG A 113 -4.13 32.06 -37.75
C ARG A 113 -2.86 31.66 -36.99
N MET A 114 -1.71 32.22 -37.36
CA MET A 114 -0.44 31.95 -36.68
C MET A 114 -0.46 32.44 -35.22
N ALA A 115 -1.07 33.60 -34.96
CA ALA A 115 -1.23 34.14 -33.61
C ALA A 115 -2.12 33.25 -32.74
N VAL A 116 -3.24 32.75 -33.28
CA VAL A 116 -4.10 31.77 -32.58
C VAL A 116 -3.31 30.50 -32.24
N ALA A 117 -2.58 29.94 -33.21
CA ALA A 117 -1.76 28.74 -32.98
C ALA A 117 -0.69 28.96 -31.90
N SER A 118 -0.04 30.13 -31.91
CA SER A 118 1.01 30.49 -30.94
C SER A 118 0.45 30.74 -29.54
N LEU A 119 -0.69 31.44 -29.42
CA LEU A 119 -1.38 31.65 -28.16
C LEU A 119 -1.84 30.33 -27.53
N ARG A 120 -2.37 29.40 -28.34
CA ARG A 120 -2.72 28.04 -27.90
C ARG A 120 -1.49 27.23 -27.50
N GLY A 121 -0.39 27.34 -28.24
CA GLY A 121 0.89 26.73 -27.88
C GLY A 121 1.37 27.23 -26.52
N ALA A 122 1.33 28.54 -26.29
CA ALA A 122 1.71 29.15 -25.02
C ALA A 122 0.74 28.79 -23.87
N GLU A 123 -0.57 28.69 -24.12
CA GLU A 123 -1.56 28.21 -23.14
C GLU A 123 -1.32 26.73 -22.77
N ARG A 124 -1.00 25.87 -23.74
CA ARG A 124 -0.63 24.47 -23.48
C ARG A 124 0.64 24.38 -22.65
N THR A 125 1.64 25.19 -22.93
CA THR A 125 2.89 25.25 -22.15
C THR A 125 2.71 25.88 -20.77
N ARG A 126 1.74 26.80 -20.58
CA ARG A 126 1.36 27.32 -19.25
C ARG A 126 0.52 26.36 -18.41
N ARG A 127 -0.03 25.29 -19.01
CA ARG A 127 -0.70 24.17 -18.33
C ARG A 127 0.26 23.05 -17.90
N PHE A 128 1.58 23.28 -17.86
CA PHE A 128 2.46 22.46 -17.03
C PHE A 128 2.05 22.66 -15.57
N ASP A 129 1.30 21.71 -15.03
CA ASP A 129 0.86 21.67 -13.63
C ASP A 129 2.01 21.10 -12.77
N PRO A 130 2.77 21.95 -12.04
CA PRO A 130 3.89 21.48 -11.22
C PRO A 130 3.43 20.46 -10.17
N ASP A 131 2.16 20.49 -9.74
CA ASP A 131 1.61 19.55 -8.76
C ASP A 131 1.40 18.15 -9.36
N GLN A 132 1.00 18.02 -10.64
CA GLN A 132 0.87 16.71 -11.29
C GLN A 132 2.22 16.06 -11.59
N SER A 133 3.22 16.86 -11.97
CA SER A 133 4.56 16.36 -12.25
C SER A 133 5.25 15.94 -10.95
N LEU A 134 5.14 16.76 -9.90
CA LEU A 134 5.63 16.43 -8.57
C LEU A 134 4.91 15.20 -8.00
N PHE A 135 3.58 15.13 -8.11
CA PHE A 135 2.80 13.95 -7.72
C PHE A 135 3.29 12.69 -8.42
N ARG A 136 3.49 12.74 -9.74
CA ARG A 136 3.96 11.58 -10.50
C ARG A 136 5.35 11.14 -10.04
N VAL A 137 6.28 12.06 -9.83
CA VAL A 137 7.62 11.74 -9.32
C VAL A 137 7.51 11.11 -7.92
N LEU A 138 6.74 11.71 -7.00
CA LEU A 138 6.57 11.18 -5.65
C LEU A 138 5.90 9.80 -5.65
N ALA A 139 4.86 9.61 -6.46
CA ALA A 139 4.12 8.35 -6.56
C ALA A 139 4.96 7.25 -7.22
N GLU A 140 5.74 7.55 -8.26
CA GLU A 140 6.60 6.56 -8.94
C GLU A 140 7.82 6.15 -8.08
N HIS A 141 8.27 7.01 -7.16
CA HIS A 141 9.38 6.71 -6.23
C HIS A 141 8.94 6.29 -4.83
N CYS A 142 7.64 6.21 -4.53
CA CYS A 142 7.20 5.74 -3.22
C CYS A 142 7.36 4.22 -3.10
N MET A 143 7.68 3.76 -1.88
CA MET A 143 7.89 2.32 -1.62
C MET A 143 6.60 1.49 -1.65
N ALA A 144 5.45 2.16 -1.56
CA ALA A 144 4.13 1.55 -1.63
C ALA A 144 3.65 1.40 -3.09
N GLY A 145 2.89 0.34 -3.35
CA GLY A 145 2.09 0.24 -4.57
C GLY A 145 0.89 1.16 -4.46
N LEU A 146 0.77 2.13 -5.36
CA LEU A 146 -0.38 3.04 -5.39
C LEU A 146 -1.25 2.73 -6.59
N LEU A 147 -2.54 2.49 -6.33
CA LEU A 147 -3.59 2.29 -7.32
C LEU A 147 -4.63 3.40 -7.18
N VAL A 148 -5.16 3.90 -8.29
CA VAL A 148 -6.42 4.66 -8.28
C VAL A 148 -7.48 3.85 -9.00
N THR A 149 -8.62 3.67 -8.35
CA THR A 149 -9.71 2.85 -8.84
C THR A 149 -10.97 3.69 -9.02
N GLU A 150 -11.69 3.45 -10.11
CA GLU A 150 -13.01 4.02 -10.40
C GLU A 150 -13.99 2.85 -10.52
N GLY A 151 -14.67 2.52 -9.41
CA GLY A 151 -15.44 1.28 -9.28
C GLY A 151 -14.53 0.05 -9.45
N ASP A 152 -14.81 -0.75 -10.48
CA ASP A 152 -14.13 -2.02 -10.77
C ASP A 152 -12.81 -1.85 -11.53
N ARG A 153 -12.58 -0.67 -12.11
CA ARG A 153 -11.48 -0.42 -13.03
C ARG A 153 -10.34 0.34 -12.35
N LEU A 154 -9.15 0.10 -12.85
CA LEU A 154 -7.95 0.82 -12.47
C LEU A 154 -7.73 2.00 -13.41
N SER A 155 -7.65 3.23 -12.87
CA SER A 155 -7.33 4.44 -13.65
C SER A 155 -5.86 4.84 -13.52
N TYR A 156 -5.16 4.38 -12.48
CA TYR A 156 -3.73 4.60 -12.26
C TYR A 156 -3.09 3.46 -11.49
N ALA A 157 -1.84 3.15 -11.82
CA ALA A 157 -0.93 2.30 -11.04
C ALA A 157 0.48 2.87 -11.15
N ASN A 158 1.20 3.02 -10.04
CA ASN A 158 2.63 3.39 -10.08
C ASN A 158 3.52 2.20 -10.45
N GLY A 159 4.82 2.44 -10.69
CA GLY A 159 5.80 1.41 -11.01
C GLY A 159 5.94 0.35 -9.92
N ARG A 160 5.73 0.72 -8.66
CA ARG A 160 5.80 -0.24 -7.55
C ARG A 160 4.74 -1.35 -7.65
N VAL A 161 3.54 -1.05 -8.15
CA VAL A 161 2.51 -2.08 -8.40
C VAL A 161 2.96 -3.06 -9.48
N VAL A 162 3.58 -2.56 -10.56
CA VAL A 162 4.16 -3.39 -11.63
C VAL A 162 5.16 -4.37 -11.04
N ASP A 163 6.07 -3.89 -10.18
CA ASP A 163 7.07 -4.72 -9.52
C ASP A 163 6.45 -5.73 -8.55
N LEU A 164 5.43 -5.32 -7.78
CA LEU A 164 4.80 -6.17 -6.76
C LEU A 164 4.07 -7.37 -7.38
N PHE A 165 3.37 -7.17 -8.50
CA PHE A 165 2.49 -8.18 -9.09
C PHE A 165 3.00 -8.81 -10.39
N GLY A 166 4.01 -8.23 -11.04
CA GLY A 166 4.61 -8.75 -12.27
C GLY A 166 3.77 -8.55 -13.54
N TYR A 167 2.77 -7.67 -13.51
CA TYR A 167 1.98 -7.28 -14.68
C TYR A 167 2.56 -6.01 -15.32
N SER A 168 2.44 -5.88 -16.65
CA SER A 168 2.72 -4.59 -17.29
C SER A 168 1.69 -3.53 -16.88
N ARG A 169 2.03 -2.25 -17.04
CA ARG A 169 1.10 -1.16 -16.71
C ARG A 169 -0.17 -1.23 -17.57
N GLU A 170 -0.04 -1.58 -18.84
CA GLU A 170 -1.17 -1.76 -19.75
C GLU A 170 -2.08 -2.92 -19.30
N GLU A 171 -1.49 -4.03 -18.87
CA GLU A 171 -2.24 -5.18 -18.33
C GLU A 171 -2.98 -4.81 -17.04
N LEU A 172 -2.34 -4.06 -16.13
CA LEU A 172 -2.95 -3.57 -14.91
C LEU A 172 -4.13 -2.64 -15.18
N LEU A 173 -3.98 -1.68 -16.10
CA LEU A 173 -5.06 -0.76 -16.48
C LEU A 173 -6.21 -1.47 -17.22
N ALA A 174 -5.93 -2.57 -17.90
CA ALA A 174 -6.95 -3.43 -18.52
C ALA A 174 -7.64 -4.36 -17.51
N LEU A 175 -7.06 -4.55 -16.32
CA LEU A 175 -7.57 -5.47 -15.30
C LEU A 175 -8.91 -4.97 -14.74
N CYS A 176 -9.97 -5.74 -14.97
CA CYS A 176 -11.31 -5.46 -14.46
C CYS A 176 -12.00 -6.78 -14.08
N PRO A 177 -12.33 -7.01 -12.80
CA PRO A 177 -12.12 -6.09 -11.70
C PRO A 177 -10.68 -6.05 -11.17
N TRP A 178 -10.24 -4.92 -10.62
CA TRP A 178 -8.88 -4.73 -10.09
C TRP A 178 -8.56 -5.64 -8.89
N TRP A 179 -9.56 -6.01 -8.07
CA TRP A 179 -9.37 -6.88 -6.90
C TRP A 179 -9.09 -8.34 -7.24
N GLN A 180 -8.93 -8.68 -8.53
CA GLN A 180 -8.27 -9.92 -8.94
C GLN A 180 -6.84 -10.02 -8.41
N LEU A 181 -6.20 -8.87 -8.14
CA LEU A 181 -4.90 -8.80 -7.45
C LEU A 181 -4.96 -9.24 -5.99
N ILE A 182 -6.15 -9.41 -5.40
CA ILE A 182 -6.34 -9.86 -4.01
C ILE A 182 -6.84 -11.30 -4.01
N HIS A 183 -6.28 -12.10 -3.10
CA HIS A 183 -6.64 -13.50 -2.93
C HIS A 183 -8.14 -13.66 -2.56
N PRO A 184 -8.85 -14.67 -3.10
CA PRO A 184 -10.31 -14.78 -3.00
C PRO A 184 -10.88 -14.68 -1.59
N ASP A 185 -10.23 -15.31 -0.61
CA ASP A 185 -10.70 -15.38 0.78
C ASP A 185 -10.71 -13.99 1.46
N GLU A 186 -9.84 -13.08 1.02
CA GLU A 186 -9.63 -11.77 1.65
C GLU A 186 -10.33 -10.62 0.91
N ARG A 187 -10.88 -10.85 -0.29
CA ARG A 187 -11.52 -9.81 -1.12
C ARG A 187 -12.62 -9.06 -0.36
N ALA A 188 -13.45 -9.77 0.39
CA ALA A 188 -14.55 -9.15 1.13
C ALA A 188 -14.05 -8.15 2.19
N ALA A 189 -12.99 -8.52 2.92
CA ALA A 189 -12.40 -7.67 3.94
C ALA A 189 -11.71 -6.44 3.34
N VAL A 190 -11.04 -6.59 2.20
CA VAL A 190 -10.35 -5.50 1.50
C VAL A 190 -11.33 -4.51 0.84
N LEU A 191 -12.39 -5.01 0.20
CA LEU A 191 -13.37 -4.17 -0.51
C LEU A 191 -14.33 -3.44 0.43
N ARG A 192 -14.61 -4.01 1.60
CA ARG A 192 -15.54 -3.46 2.58
C ARG A 192 -14.95 -3.50 3.99
N PRO A 193 -13.87 -2.75 4.27
CA PRO A 193 -13.27 -2.72 5.59
C PRO A 193 -14.22 -2.03 6.58
N THR A 194 -14.46 -2.66 7.73
CA THR A 194 -15.34 -2.13 8.79
C THR A 194 -14.58 -1.82 10.07
N GLY A 195 -14.96 -0.75 10.78
CA GLY A 195 -14.42 -0.44 12.11
C GLY A 195 -12.92 -0.14 12.11
N GLU A 196 -12.15 -0.85 12.93
CA GLU A 196 -10.69 -0.66 13.07
C GLU A 196 -9.91 -0.99 11.79
N LEU A 197 -10.38 -1.95 10.97
CA LEU A 197 -9.76 -2.30 9.69
C LEU A 197 -9.74 -1.13 8.70
N GLN A 198 -10.73 -0.24 8.78
CA GLN A 198 -10.79 0.97 7.96
C GLN A 198 -9.69 1.98 8.32
N ARG A 199 -9.23 1.99 9.58
CA ARG A 199 -8.19 2.90 10.08
C ARG A 199 -6.78 2.31 9.95
N ALA A 200 -6.61 1.04 10.30
CA ALA A 200 -5.30 0.40 10.34
C ALA A 200 -4.86 -0.15 8.97
N GLY A 201 -5.82 -0.54 8.13
CA GLY A 201 -5.61 -1.32 6.91
C GLY A 201 -5.82 -2.81 7.13
N VAL A 202 -5.97 -3.55 6.03
CA VAL A 202 -6.24 -4.99 6.02
C VAL A 202 -4.99 -5.74 5.61
N ARG A 203 -4.49 -6.68 6.44
CA ARG A 203 -3.44 -7.63 6.02
C ARG A 203 -4.09 -8.68 5.11
N ALA A 204 -3.67 -8.75 3.86
CA ALA A 204 -4.23 -9.65 2.87
C ALA A 204 -3.15 -10.22 1.95
N ARG A 205 -3.45 -11.37 1.33
CA ARG A 205 -2.59 -11.94 0.29
C ARG A 205 -2.93 -11.29 -1.06
N GLY A 206 -1.92 -10.71 -1.70
CA GLY A 206 -1.96 -10.34 -3.11
C GLY A 206 -1.57 -11.53 -3.98
N VAL A 207 -2.17 -11.65 -5.17
CA VAL A 207 -1.90 -12.71 -6.15
C VAL A 207 -1.16 -12.11 -7.34
N ARG A 208 0.07 -12.59 -7.59
CA ARG A 208 0.91 -12.16 -8.71
C ARG A 208 0.50 -12.85 -10.02
N LYS A 209 1.01 -12.35 -11.15
CA LYS A 209 0.77 -12.92 -12.48
C LYS A 209 1.20 -14.39 -12.62
N ASP A 210 2.26 -14.78 -11.92
CA ASP A 210 2.78 -16.15 -11.85
C ASP A 210 2.02 -17.06 -10.86
N ALA A 211 0.89 -16.58 -10.32
CA ALA A 211 0.08 -17.19 -9.27
C ALA A 211 0.74 -17.31 -7.88
N SER A 212 1.97 -16.82 -7.70
CA SER A 212 2.57 -16.70 -6.36
C SER A 212 1.87 -15.62 -5.53
N THR A 213 2.02 -15.68 -4.20
CA THR A 213 1.38 -14.70 -3.29
C THR A 213 2.38 -13.75 -2.64
N VAL A 214 1.92 -12.53 -2.36
CA VAL A 214 2.62 -11.50 -1.59
C VAL A 214 1.78 -11.10 -0.39
N TRP A 215 2.38 -10.87 0.77
CA TRP A 215 1.64 -10.32 1.89
C TRP A 215 1.58 -8.80 1.79
N LEU A 216 0.37 -8.25 1.81
CA LEU A 216 0.12 -6.83 1.67
C LEU A 216 -0.61 -6.28 2.89
N LEU A 217 -0.27 -5.06 3.29
CA LEU A 217 -1.15 -4.20 4.06
C LEU A 217 -1.90 -3.29 3.07
N VAL A 218 -3.20 -3.47 2.97
CA VAL A 218 -4.07 -2.77 2.02
C VAL A 218 -4.85 -1.67 2.74
N ARG A 219 -4.73 -0.44 2.26
CA ARG A 219 -5.49 0.72 2.75
C ARG A 219 -6.21 1.38 1.60
N THR A 220 -7.47 1.75 1.83
CA THR A 220 -8.33 2.35 0.81
C THR A 220 -8.82 3.70 1.29
N TYR A 221 -8.55 4.74 0.52
CA TYR A 221 -8.93 6.11 0.82
C TYR A 221 -9.89 6.61 -0.26
N PRO A 222 -11.08 7.13 0.11
CA PRO A 222 -11.97 7.72 -0.87
C PRO A 222 -11.36 9.02 -1.42
N LEU A 223 -11.43 9.20 -2.74
CA LEU A 223 -11.06 10.44 -3.42
C LEU A 223 -12.34 11.11 -3.91
N GLN A 224 -12.50 12.39 -3.56
CA GLN A 224 -13.63 13.20 -4.02
C GLN A 224 -13.22 13.98 -5.26
N CYS A 225 -13.57 13.45 -6.44
CA CYS A 225 -13.22 14.05 -7.72
C CYS A 225 -14.50 14.44 -8.46
N LEU A 226 -14.90 15.72 -8.36
CA LEU A 226 -15.84 16.55 -9.16
C LEU A 226 -17.08 15.93 -9.87
N ASP A 227 -17.40 14.63 -9.70
CA ASP A 227 -18.61 13.86 -10.08
C ASP A 227 -18.40 12.32 -10.11
N ARG A 228 -17.23 11.79 -9.72
CA ARG A 228 -16.91 10.34 -9.72
C ARG A 228 -16.43 9.85 -8.36
N GLN A 229 -16.90 8.67 -7.93
CA GLN A 229 -16.33 7.97 -6.78
C GLN A 229 -15.07 7.21 -7.20
N ALA A 230 -13.92 7.76 -6.81
CA ALA A 230 -12.64 7.11 -6.97
C ALA A 230 -12.07 6.72 -5.61
N HIS A 231 -11.17 5.73 -5.57
CA HIS A 231 -10.44 5.36 -4.38
C HIS A 231 -8.94 5.28 -4.67
N LEU A 232 -8.13 5.82 -3.77
CA LEU A 232 -6.70 5.53 -3.71
C LEU A 232 -6.52 4.26 -2.88
N VAL A 233 -5.92 3.22 -3.46
CA VAL A 233 -5.52 2.01 -2.74
C VAL A 233 -4.01 2.02 -2.58
N ASP A 234 -3.58 2.01 -1.33
CA ASP A 234 -2.19 1.88 -0.89
C ASP A 234 -1.91 0.41 -0.54
N LEU A 235 -0.86 -0.13 -1.16
CA LEU A 235 -0.41 -1.52 -1.04
C LEU A 235 1.03 -1.54 -0.53
N LEU A 236 1.21 -1.85 0.74
CA LEU A 236 2.53 -2.02 1.32
C LEU A 236 2.89 -3.51 1.40
N ASP A 237 4.04 -3.90 0.86
CA ASP A 237 4.57 -5.26 1.04
C ASP A 237 5.02 -5.45 2.49
N ILE A 238 4.38 -6.39 3.18
CA ILE A 238 4.68 -6.76 4.56
C ILE A 238 5.20 -8.20 4.66
N SER A 239 5.67 -8.78 3.55
CA SER A 239 6.15 -10.16 3.50
C SER A 239 7.30 -10.41 4.48
N GLU A 240 8.29 -9.51 4.53
CA GLU A 240 9.41 -9.59 5.48
C GLU A 240 8.92 -9.50 6.93
N GLN A 241 7.96 -8.61 7.21
CA GLN A 241 7.39 -8.48 8.55
C GLN A 241 6.65 -9.76 8.97
N VAL A 242 5.83 -10.34 8.09
CA VAL A 242 5.12 -11.61 8.35
C VAL A 242 6.11 -12.75 8.57
N GLN A 243 7.15 -12.84 7.74
CA GLN A 243 8.20 -13.88 7.88
C GLN A 243 8.98 -13.71 9.19
N THR A 244 9.35 -12.48 9.53
CA THR A 244 10.06 -12.18 10.78
C THR A 244 9.19 -12.47 11.99
N GLU A 245 7.91 -12.09 11.95
CA GLU A 245 6.93 -12.40 13.00
C GLU A 245 6.77 -13.92 13.17
N ALA A 246 6.69 -14.67 12.07
CA ALA A 246 6.62 -16.12 12.10
C ALA A 246 7.89 -16.77 12.69
N LEU A 247 9.07 -16.30 12.27
CA LEU A 247 10.35 -16.78 12.78
C LEU A 247 10.54 -16.44 14.28
N LEU A 248 10.14 -15.24 14.69
CA LEU A 248 10.17 -14.84 16.09
C LEU A 248 9.21 -15.68 16.93
N ARG A 249 8.01 -15.97 16.42
CA ARG A 249 7.10 -16.92 17.08
C ARG A 249 7.71 -18.30 17.17
N GLU A 250 8.24 -18.85 16.09
CA GLU A 250 8.90 -20.16 16.10
C GLU A 250 10.03 -20.21 17.15
N LYS A 251 10.92 -19.22 17.17
CA LYS A 251 11.96 -19.11 18.20
C LYS A 251 11.41 -18.95 19.61
N ALA A 252 10.27 -18.27 19.76
CA ALA A 252 9.59 -18.11 21.04
C ALA A 252 8.82 -19.37 21.49
N MET A 253 8.69 -20.41 20.66
CA MET A 253 8.05 -21.69 21.01
C MET A 253 9.01 -22.77 21.47
N HIS A 254 10.32 -22.58 21.28
CA HIS A 254 11.34 -23.55 21.65
C HIS A 254 12.18 -23.07 22.83
N ASP A 255 12.67 -24.03 23.63
CA ASP A 255 13.65 -23.77 24.68
C ASP A 255 15.04 -23.59 24.05
N PRO A 256 15.73 -22.46 24.28
CA PRO A 256 16.99 -22.15 23.58
C PRO A 256 18.14 -23.07 23.98
N LEU A 257 18.07 -23.75 25.13
CA LEU A 257 19.11 -24.66 25.56
C LEU A 257 18.98 -26.02 24.88
N THR A 258 17.78 -26.60 24.90
CA THR A 258 17.52 -27.99 24.52
C THR A 258 16.92 -28.15 23.12
N GLY A 259 16.36 -27.09 22.54
CA GLY A 259 15.64 -27.13 21.26
C GLY A 259 14.27 -27.83 21.31
N LEU A 260 13.86 -28.31 22.50
CA LEU A 260 12.51 -28.83 22.72
C LEU A 260 11.49 -27.70 22.67
N PHE A 261 10.19 -28.04 22.68
CA PHE A 261 9.18 -27.01 22.91
C PHE A 261 9.34 -26.42 24.31
N ASN A 262 8.99 -25.17 24.48
CA ASN A 262 8.98 -24.54 25.79
C ASN A 262 7.57 -24.54 26.39
N ARG A 263 7.48 -24.14 27.66
CA ARG A 263 6.20 -24.05 28.37
C ARG A 263 5.16 -23.19 27.65
N HIS A 264 5.56 -22.11 26.99
CA HIS A 264 4.64 -21.24 26.27
C HIS A 264 3.96 -21.97 25.09
N TYR A 265 4.71 -22.77 24.33
CA TYR A 265 4.15 -23.61 23.28
C TYR A 265 3.10 -24.59 23.81
N PHE A 266 3.38 -25.23 24.96
CA PHE A 266 2.42 -26.11 25.61
C PHE A 266 1.12 -25.37 25.96
N ASP A 267 1.23 -24.23 26.63
CA ASP A 267 0.08 -23.43 27.08
C ASP A 267 -0.80 -22.98 25.89
N GLU A 268 -0.20 -22.59 24.76
CA GLU A 268 -0.95 -22.19 23.56
C GLU A 268 -1.60 -23.38 22.83
N THR A 269 -0.92 -24.53 22.77
CA THR A 269 -1.29 -25.61 21.84
C THR A 269 -2.15 -26.69 22.49
N ILE A 270 -2.01 -26.94 23.80
CA ILE A 270 -2.68 -28.07 24.48
C ILE A 270 -4.20 -28.00 24.41
N HIS A 271 -4.79 -26.80 24.40
CA HIS A 271 -6.23 -26.63 24.27
C HIS A 271 -6.77 -27.08 22.91
N THR A 272 -5.95 -27.02 21.86
CA THR A 272 -6.30 -27.56 20.55
C THR A 272 -6.35 -29.08 20.59
N GLU A 273 -5.40 -29.71 21.28
CA GLU A 273 -5.40 -31.16 21.48
C GLU A 273 -6.59 -31.62 22.34
N LEU A 274 -6.92 -30.88 23.41
CA LEU A 274 -8.12 -31.16 24.21
C LEU A 274 -9.40 -31.12 23.36
N LYS A 275 -9.58 -30.07 22.55
CA LYS A 275 -10.74 -29.95 21.65
C LYS A 275 -10.78 -31.08 20.62
N ARG A 276 -9.62 -31.46 20.07
CA ARG A 276 -9.50 -32.59 19.13
C ARG A 276 -9.91 -33.90 19.81
N SER A 277 -9.39 -34.16 21.00
CA SER A 277 -9.66 -35.35 21.80
C SER A 277 -11.13 -35.43 22.21
N GLN A 278 -11.76 -34.31 22.60
CA GLN A 278 -13.21 -34.20 22.83
C GLN A 278 -14.03 -34.52 21.58
N ARG A 279 -13.65 -33.95 20.43
CA ARG A 279 -14.37 -34.14 19.16
C ARG A 279 -14.32 -35.58 18.67
N TYR A 280 -13.15 -36.21 18.73
CA TYR A 280 -12.94 -37.55 18.20
C TYR A 280 -13.05 -38.66 19.24
N LYS A 281 -13.34 -38.30 20.50
CA LYS A 281 -13.39 -39.22 21.65
C LYS A 281 -12.11 -40.06 21.79
N ARG A 282 -10.95 -39.45 21.55
CA ARG A 282 -9.63 -40.08 21.68
C ARG A 282 -8.97 -39.62 22.95
N SER A 283 -8.33 -40.52 23.69
CA SER A 283 -7.61 -40.19 24.91
C SER A 283 -6.25 -39.55 24.62
N PHE A 284 -5.71 -38.79 25.56
CA PHE A 284 -4.31 -38.38 25.55
C PHE A 284 -3.76 -38.39 26.97
N THR A 285 -2.45 -38.52 27.11
CA THR A 285 -1.78 -38.52 28.41
C THR A 285 -0.86 -37.32 28.54
N LEU A 286 -0.88 -36.67 29.71
CA LEU A 286 0.17 -35.75 30.15
C LEU A 286 1.12 -36.48 31.08
N LEU A 287 2.40 -36.43 30.80
CA LEU A 287 3.46 -37.05 31.59
C LEU A 287 4.42 -35.95 32.04
N LEU A 288 4.46 -35.66 33.34
CA LEU A 288 5.40 -34.74 33.96
C LEU A 288 6.59 -35.52 34.51
N THR A 289 7.79 -35.00 34.26
CA THR A 289 9.04 -35.66 34.63
C THR A 289 10.04 -34.69 35.23
N ASP A 290 10.95 -35.21 36.06
CA ASP A 290 11.98 -34.46 36.77
C ASP A 290 13.30 -35.25 36.81
N LEU A 291 14.43 -34.57 36.62
CA LEU A 291 15.75 -35.21 36.68
C LEU A 291 16.30 -35.25 38.10
N ARG A 292 16.05 -36.38 38.76
CA ARG A 292 16.62 -36.68 40.06
C ARG A 292 18.14 -36.62 40.04
N GLY A 293 18.68 -35.87 41.00
CA GLY A 293 20.13 -35.75 41.19
C GLY A 293 20.79 -34.71 40.27
N PHE A 294 20.05 -34.06 39.37
CA PHE A 294 20.59 -33.07 38.46
C PHE A 294 21.26 -31.88 39.18
N LYS A 295 20.71 -31.45 40.33
CA LYS A 295 21.35 -30.43 41.16
C LYS A 295 22.81 -30.78 41.54
N ARG A 296 23.11 -32.05 41.82
CA ARG A 296 24.48 -32.51 42.13
C ARG A 296 25.41 -32.38 40.94
N VAL A 297 24.90 -32.55 39.72
CA VAL A 297 25.67 -32.32 38.48
C VAL A 297 26.08 -30.85 38.41
N ASN A 298 25.15 -29.92 38.62
CA ASN A 298 25.47 -28.49 38.64
C ASN A 298 26.45 -28.13 39.76
N ASP A 299 26.22 -28.64 40.96
CA ASP A 299 27.02 -28.30 42.14
C ASP A 299 28.45 -28.86 42.06
N GLN A 300 28.65 -30.05 41.46
CA GLN A 300 29.95 -30.73 41.41
C GLN A 300 30.70 -30.54 40.10
N LEU A 301 29.99 -30.46 38.97
CA LEU A 301 30.59 -30.39 37.63
C LEU A 301 30.36 -29.03 36.94
N GLY A 302 29.60 -28.13 37.57
CA GLY A 302 29.33 -26.78 37.08
C GLY A 302 28.16 -26.71 36.08
N HIS A 303 27.59 -25.51 35.95
CA HIS A 303 26.43 -25.25 35.09
C HIS A 303 26.67 -25.57 33.61
N ALA A 304 27.88 -25.33 33.08
CA ALA A 304 28.18 -25.67 31.69
C ALA A 304 28.01 -27.18 31.40
N ARG A 305 28.42 -28.03 32.36
CA ARG A 305 28.20 -29.48 32.27
C ARG A 305 26.73 -29.83 32.47
N GLY A 306 26.03 -29.17 33.39
CA GLY A 306 24.58 -29.32 33.53
C GLY A 306 23.81 -29.01 32.24
N ASP A 307 24.19 -27.96 31.53
CA ASP A 307 23.61 -27.58 30.25
C ASP A 307 23.84 -28.65 29.16
N GLU A 308 25.05 -29.23 29.10
CA GLU A 308 25.35 -30.37 28.22
C GLU A 308 24.50 -31.61 28.55
N VAL A 309 24.32 -31.89 29.83
CA VAL A 309 23.47 -32.99 30.31
C VAL A 309 22.02 -32.76 29.88
N LEU A 310 21.47 -31.56 30.09
CA LEU A 310 20.10 -31.23 29.68
C LEU A 310 19.89 -31.37 28.17
N ARG A 311 20.85 -30.93 27.35
CA ARG A 311 20.81 -31.13 25.89
C ARG A 311 20.78 -32.62 25.51
N SER A 312 21.63 -33.41 26.15
CA SER A 312 21.74 -34.84 25.88
C SER A 312 20.48 -35.59 26.29
N ILE A 313 19.92 -35.28 27.47
CA ILE A 313 18.67 -35.87 27.93
C ILE A 313 17.49 -35.45 27.06
N ALA A 314 17.41 -34.19 26.65
CA ALA A 314 16.37 -33.74 25.73
C ALA A 314 16.39 -34.52 24.40
N GLN A 315 17.58 -34.73 23.84
CA GLN A 315 17.75 -35.52 22.62
C GLN A 315 17.37 -37.00 22.85
N LEU A 316 17.73 -37.55 24.01
CA LEU A 316 17.42 -38.93 24.39
C LEU A 316 15.91 -39.15 24.52
N ILE A 317 15.20 -38.25 25.20
CA ILE A 317 13.73 -38.29 25.33
C ILE A 317 13.09 -38.23 23.94
N ARG A 318 13.53 -37.29 23.09
CA ARG A 318 13.00 -37.12 21.74
C ARG A 318 13.19 -38.37 20.87
N GLN A 319 14.34 -39.04 20.96
CA GLN A 319 14.62 -40.28 20.24
C GLN A 319 13.82 -41.48 20.76
N THR A 320 13.39 -41.43 22.02
CA THR A 320 12.61 -42.49 22.67
C THR A 320 11.11 -42.41 22.35
N LEU A 321 10.65 -41.26 21.86
CA LEU A 321 9.23 -40.96 21.61
C LEU A 321 8.91 -40.92 20.12
N ARG A 322 7.61 -40.95 19.79
CA ARG A 322 7.13 -40.89 18.41
C ARG A 322 7.11 -39.45 17.92
N GLU A 323 7.09 -39.26 16.61
CA GLU A 323 6.99 -37.92 16.01
C GLU A 323 5.71 -37.17 16.42
N SER A 324 4.62 -37.90 16.71
CA SER A 324 3.36 -37.33 17.19
C SER A 324 3.41 -36.81 18.63
N ASP A 325 4.39 -37.26 19.42
CA ASP A 325 4.49 -36.98 20.85
C ASP A 325 5.21 -35.64 21.04
N TRP A 326 4.74 -34.83 21.98
CA TRP A 326 5.36 -33.53 22.24
C TRP A 326 6.26 -33.64 23.44
N VAL A 327 7.46 -33.05 23.34
CA VAL A 327 8.39 -32.94 24.46
C VAL A 327 8.62 -31.47 24.74
N VAL A 328 8.31 -31.07 25.95
CA VAL A 328 8.33 -29.69 26.43
C VAL A 328 9.32 -29.61 27.59
N ARG A 329 10.27 -28.68 27.54
CA ARG A 329 11.03 -28.32 28.74
C ARG A 329 10.16 -27.38 29.57
N TYR A 330 9.60 -27.90 30.66
CA TYR A 330 8.56 -27.22 31.43
C TYR A 330 9.15 -26.16 32.39
N GLY A 331 10.34 -26.44 32.92
CA GLY A 331 11.16 -25.51 33.71
C GLY A 331 12.42 -26.20 34.23
N GLY A 332 13.55 -25.51 34.32
CA GLY A 332 14.78 -26.08 34.91
C GLY A 332 15.18 -27.43 34.31
N ASP A 333 15.01 -28.49 35.10
CA ASP A 333 15.25 -29.91 34.84
C ASP A 333 13.96 -30.76 34.72
N GLU A 334 12.81 -30.11 34.62
CA GLU A 334 11.51 -30.72 34.42
C GLU A 334 11.12 -30.77 32.93
N PHE A 335 10.65 -31.93 32.48
CA PHE A 335 10.10 -32.13 31.14
C PHE A 335 8.65 -32.56 31.22
N LEU A 336 7.81 -31.98 30.37
CA LEU A 336 6.43 -32.37 30.17
C LEU A 336 6.28 -33.02 28.79
N ILE A 337 5.68 -34.19 28.76
CA ILE A 337 5.46 -34.97 27.55
C ILE A 337 3.95 -35.11 27.33
N VAL A 338 3.50 -34.76 26.13
CA VAL A 338 2.12 -34.98 25.69
C VAL A 338 2.11 -36.19 24.77
N LEU A 339 1.30 -37.19 25.11
CA LEU A 339 1.14 -38.44 24.35
C LEU A 339 -0.28 -38.50 23.78
N PRO A 340 -0.51 -37.97 22.56
CA PRO A 340 -1.80 -38.09 21.89
C PRO A 340 -2.18 -39.55 21.67
N GLU A 341 -3.47 -39.83 21.68
CA GLU A 341 -4.05 -41.14 21.34
C GLU A 341 -3.50 -42.30 22.21
N THR A 342 -3.04 -41.97 23.44
CA THR A 342 -2.43 -42.92 24.37
C THR A 342 -3.27 -43.00 25.63
N ALA A 343 -4.06 -44.08 25.75
CA ALA A 343 -4.80 -44.39 26.98
C ALA A 343 -4.03 -45.35 27.89
N ASN A 344 -3.31 -46.32 27.30
CA ASN A 344 -2.52 -47.34 28.00
C ASN A 344 -1.66 -48.19 27.03
N PRO A 345 -0.54 -48.77 27.50
CA PRO A 345 0.08 -48.54 28.81
C PRO A 345 1.15 -47.43 28.73
N VAL A 346 0.85 -46.28 29.35
CA VAL A 346 1.84 -45.20 29.57
C VAL A 346 3.04 -45.69 30.39
N ASP A 347 2.82 -46.67 31.27
CA ASP A 347 3.86 -47.32 32.07
C ASP A 347 5.01 -47.85 31.20
N VAL A 348 4.72 -48.37 30.01
CA VAL A 348 5.74 -48.88 29.09
C VAL A 348 6.60 -47.75 28.53
N VAL A 349 5.99 -46.58 28.26
CA VAL A 349 6.73 -45.38 27.83
C VAL A 349 7.60 -44.87 28.96
N VAL A 350 7.07 -44.80 30.18
CA VAL A 350 7.82 -44.37 31.38
C VAL A 350 8.99 -45.31 31.66
N GLN A 351 8.76 -46.62 31.70
CA GLN A 351 9.81 -47.62 31.92
C GLN A 351 10.89 -47.56 30.85
N ARG A 352 10.51 -47.33 29.58
CA ARG A 352 11.46 -47.14 28.49
C ARG A 352 12.32 -45.89 28.70
N LEU A 353 11.70 -44.75 29.03
CA LEU A 353 12.43 -43.52 29.33
C LEU A 353 13.40 -43.70 30.51
N GLN A 354 12.94 -44.32 31.60
CA GLN A 354 13.76 -44.62 32.77
C GLN A 354 14.95 -45.52 32.44
N THR A 355 14.70 -46.63 31.74
CA THR A 355 15.77 -47.58 31.36
C THR A 355 16.81 -46.91 30.46
N THR A 356 16.36 -46.16 29.46
CA THR A 356 17.24 -45.48 28.50
C THR A 356 18.07 -44.39 29.19
N LEU A 357 17.47 -43.61 30.10
CA LEU A 357 18.18 -42.58 30.85
C LEU A 357 19.16 -43.17 31.87
N ASP A 358 18.79 -44.24 32.58
CA ASP A 358 19.66 -44.92 33.53
C ASP A 358 20.92 -45.49 32.85
N LEU A 359 20.75 -46.09 31.66
CA LEU A 359 21.88 -46.58 30.87
C LEU A 359 22.80 -45.44 30.44
N TRP A 360 22.22 -44.36 29.88
CA TRP A 360 22.97 -43.18 29.47
C TRP A 360 23.72 -42.55 30.67
N SER A 361 23.07 -42.44 31.82
CA SER A 361 23.66 -41.85 33.03
C SER A 361 24.85 -42.66 33.54
N ARG A 362 24.79 -43.99 33.51
CA ARG A 362 25.92 -44.83 33.95
C ARG A 362 27.14 -44.68 33.05
N GLU A 363 26.92 -44.47 31.77
CA GLU A 363 27.99 -44.30 30.78
C GLU A 363 28.60 -42.90 30.83
N HIS A 364 27.79 -41.85 31.00
CA HIS A 364 28.23 -40.46 30.83
C HIS A 364 28.45 -39.70 32.15
N LEU A 365 27.88 -40.17 33.25
CA LEU A 365 27.91 -39.54 34.58
C LEU A 365 28.16 -40.57 35.70
N PRO A 366 29.25 -41.36 35.66
CA PRO A 366 29.50 -42.42 36.64
C PRO A 366 29.65 -41.92 38.09
N GLU A 367 30.13 -40.69 38.27
CA GLU A 367 30.37 -40.09 39.60
C GLU A 367 29.12 -39.41 40.19
N VAL A 368 28.21 -38.95 39.32
CA VAL A 368 26.99 -38.21 39.67
C VAL A 368 25.78 -38.75 38.89
N PRO A 369 25.36 -40.00 39.16
CA PRO A 369 24.27 -40.61 38.41
C PRO A 369 22.97 -39.83 38.61
N ILE A 370 22.23 -39.68 37.51
CA ILE A 370 20.91 -39.07 37.46
C ILE A 370 19.89 -40.13 37.05
N ALA A 371 18.64 -39.90 37.46
CA ALA A 371 17.49 -40.73 37.09
C ALA A 371 16.31 -39.82 36.72
N ILE A 372 15.27 -40.38 36.11
CA ILE A 372 14.04 -39.64 35.78
C ILE A 372 12.88 -40.10 36.65
N ASP A 373 12.32 -39.16 37.39
CA ASP A 373 11.03 -39.30 38.07
C ASP A 373 9.91 -38.95 37.10
N ALA A 374 8.77 -39.62 37.23
CA ALA A 374 7.65 -39.50 36.32
C ALA A 374 6.29 -39.62 37.04
N GLY A 375 5.37 -38.73 36.71
CA GLY A 375 3.95 -38.80 37.08
C GLY A 375 3.08 -38.39 35.89
N TRP A 376 1.90 -38.98 35.75
CA TRP A 376 1.06 -38.77 34.58
C TRP A 376 -0.42 -38.71 34.89
N ALA A 377 -1.18 -38.13 33.97
CA ALA A 377 -2.63 -38.12 34.02
C ALA A 377 -3.18 -38.36 32.62
N VAL A 378 -4.22 -39.21 32.54
CA VAL A 378 -4.86 -39.57 31.29
C VAL A 378 -6.18 -38.83 31.17
N TRP A 379 -6.34 -38.10 30.08
CA TRP A 379 -7.64 -37.59 29.67
C TRP A 379 -8.39 -38.65 28.88
N THR A 380 -9.63 -38.91 29.25
CA THR A 380 -10.53 -39.81 28.53
C THR A 380 -11.92 -39.20 28.40
N PRO A 381 -12.75 -39.66 27.45
CA PRO A 381 -14.13 -39.15 27.30
C PRO A 381 -15.00 -39.36 28.56
N ASP A 382 -14.71 -40.40 29.36
CA ASP A 382 -15.37 -40.73 30.61
C ASP A 382 -14.79 -39.96 31.82
N ARG A 383 -13.59 -39.38 31.70
CA ARG A 383 -12.94 -38.54 32.71
C ARG A 383 -12.56 -37.18 32.09
N PRO A 384 -13.53 -36.28 31.83
CA PRO A 384 -13.34 -35.07 31.04
C PRO A 384 -12.68 -33.93 31.84
N TYR A 385 -11.52 -34.21 32.41
CA TYR A 385 -10.76 -33.24 33.19
C TYR A 385 -10.29 -32.06 32.33
N THR A 386 -10.19 -30.90 32.96
CA THR A 386 -9.50 -29.74 32.44
C THR A 386 -7.99 -29.99 32.39
N ILE A 387 -7.26 -29.23 31.56
CA ILE A 387 -5.79 -29.33 31.51
C ILE A 387 -5.15 -29.09 32.89
N ARG A 388 -5.71 -28.17 33.67
CA ARG A 388 -5.23 -27.89 35.03
C ARG A 388 -5.37 -29.10 35.95
N GLU A 389 -6.52 -29.77 35.94
CA GLU A 389 -6.75 -30.98 36.75
C GLU A 389 -5.84 -32.14 36.33
N LEU A 390 -5.56 -32.30 35.03
CA LEU A 390 -4.60 -33.29 34.55
C LEU A 390 -3.17 -33.01 35.04
N LEU A 391 -2.75 -31.73 35.00
CA LEU A 391 -1.43 -31.32 35.50
C LEU A 391 -1.33 -31.53 37.02
N GLU A 392 -2.36 -31.17 37.78
CA GLU A 392 -2.42 -31.37 39.23
C GLU A 392 -2.33 -32.87 39.61
N GLU A 393 -3.02 -33.75 38.88
CA GLU A 393 -2.94 -35.20 39.09
C GLU A 393 -1.55 -35.76 38.74
N ALA A 394 -0.97 -35.34 37.60
CA ALA A 394 0.36 -35.78 37.18
C ALA A 394 1.45 -35.32 38.18
N ASP A 395 1.36 -34.09 38.68
CA ASP A 395 2.27 -33.55 39.70
C ASP A 395 2.12 -34.28 41.03
N ALA A 396 0.90 -34.58 41.46
CA ALA A 396 0.66 -35.37 42.68
C ALA A 396 1.27 -36.77 42.59
N GLN A 397 1.18 -37.42 41.42
CA GLN A 397 1.81 -38.71 41.19
C GLN A 397 3.36 -38.60 41.18
N LEU A 398 3.91 -37.57 40.54
CA LEU A 398 5.34 -37.30 40.50
C LEU A 398 5.88 -37.06 41.92
N TYR A 399 5.17 -36.28 42.73
CA TYR A 399 5.53 -36.02 44.12
C TYR A 399 5.51 -37.29 44.97
N ALA A 400 4.52 -38.15 44.78
CA ALA A 400 4.44 -39.45 45.46
C ALA A 400 5.64 -40.36 45.09
N GLU A 401 6.07 -40.32 43.82
CA GLU A 401 7.24 -41.07 43.35
C GLU A 401 8.54 -40.58 44.00
N LYS A 402 8.77 -39.25 43.98
CA LYS A 402 9.93 -38.62 44.64
C LYS A 402 10.00 -39.00 46.13
N LYS A 403 8.86 -39.00 46.82
CA LYS A 403 8.76 -39.37 48.24
C LYS A 403 9.07 -40.84 48.49
N ARG A 404 8.59 -41.74 47.63
CA ARG A 404 8.86 -43.20 47.71
C ARG A 404 10.35 -43.51 47.60
N GLN A 405 11.11 -42.71 46.86
CA GLN A 405 12.53 -42.92 46.63
C GLN A 405 13.46 -42.13 47.58
N GLY A 406 12.90 -41.54 48.65
CA GLY A 406 13.69 -41.07 49.79
C GLY A 406 14.35 -39.70 49.66
N LEU A 407 13.98 -38.88 48.67
CA LEU A 407 14.42 -37.48 48.64
C LEU A 407 13.63 -36.65 49.67
N ARG A 408 14.31 -36.21 50.73
CA ARG A 408 13.90 -35.04 51.50
C ARG A 408 14.32 -33.80 50.73
N LEU A 409 13.36 -32.87 50.59
CA LEU A 409 13.45 -31.57 49.93
C LEU A 409 14.73 -30.78 50.27
#